data_AF-A0A843IHI1-F1
#
_entry.id   AF-A0A843IHI1-F1
#
_cell.length_a   1.000
_cell.length_b   1.000
_cell.length_c   1.000
_cell.angle_alpha   90.00
_cell.angle_beta   90.00
_cell.angle_gamma   90.00
#
_symmetry.space_group_name_H-M   'P 1'
#
loop_
_entity.id
_entity.type
_entity.pdbx_description
1 polymer ?
#
loop_
_entity_poly.entity_id
_entity_poly.type
_entity_poly.pdbx_seq_one_letter_code
_entity_poly.pdbx_strand_id
1 'polypeptide(L)'
;DKIVNIPSFFTNVLGTTQAQPVGNLYNFGGFTDGDRALFLIVALGASEVILAGMDFGDIVTKYSRPNLPDIVGPADEIKRKKLQYAEKLTNWVIENENVDVINIKE
;
A
#
# COMPACT_ATOMS: atom_id res chain seq x y z
N ASP A 1 -16.08 13.20 7.85
CA ASP A 1 -16.92 13.17 9.07
C ASP A 1 -17.57 11.85 9.46
N LYS A 2 -17.92 10.91 8.57
CA LYS A 2 -18.48 9.59 8.99
C LYS A 2 -17.51 8.69 9.75
N ILE A 3 -16.20 8.84 9.51
CA ILE A 3 -15.17 7.95 10.08
C ILE A 3 -14.90 8.25 11.56
N VAL A 4 -15.22 9.43 12.08
CA VAL A 4 -14.91 9.77 13.49
C VAL A 4 -15.70 8.90 14.50
N ASN A 5 -16.89 8.43 14.11
CA ASN A 5 -17.79 7.71 15.01
C ASN A 5 -17.65 6.17 14.95
N ILE A 6 -17.03 5.64 13.90
CA ILE A 6 -16.89 4.18 13.65
C ILE A 6 -15.80 3.51 14.53
N PRO A 7 -14.65 4.14 14.83
CA PRO A 7 -13.58 3.52 15.62
C PRO A 7 -14.04 3.03 16.99
N SER A 8 -15.02 3.71 17.60
CA SER A 8 -15.58 3.33 18.90
C SER A 8 -16.29 1.97 18.90
N PHE A 9 -16.66 1.43 17.73
CA PHE A 9 -17.26 0.10 17.58
C PHE A 9 -16.22 -1.03 17.67
N PHE A 10 -14.96 -0.75 17.36
CA PHE A 10 -13.91 -1.77 17.31
C PHE A 10 -12.95 -1.63 18.48
N THR A 11 -12.65 -2.74 19.15
CA THR A 11 -11.58 -2.80 20.16
C THR A 11 -10.25 -3.17 19.50
N ASN A 12 -9.15 -2.51 19.87
CA ASN A 12 -7.80 -2.76 19.35
C ASN A 12 -7.64 -2.55 17.83
N VAL A 13 -8.25 -1.49 17.29
CA VAL A 13 -8.08 -1.10 15.88
C VAL A 13 -7.29 0.20 15.76
N LEU A 14 -6.34 0.22 14.83
CA LEU A 14 -5.60 1.40 14.42
C LEU A 14 -6.13 1.86 13.06
N GLY A 15 -6.82 2.99 13.03
CA GLY A 15 -7.31 3.57 11.78
C GLY A 15 -6.20 4.26 11.00
N THR A 16 -6.09 3.98 9.71
CA THR A 16 -5.12 4.64 8.82
C THR A 16 -5.82 5.51 7.77
N THR A 17 -5.13 6.54 7.28
CA THR A 17 -5.63 7.41 6.22
C THR A 17 -4.52 7.85 5.28
N GLN A 18 -4.87 8.07 4.01
CA GLN A 18 -4.00 8.69 2.99
C GLN A 18 -4.12 10.22 2.95
N ALA A 19 -5.09 10.79 3.68
CA ALA A 19 -5.36 12.23 3.72
C ALA A 19 -4.89 12.85 5.05
N GLN A 20 -5.24 14.11 5.28
CA GLN A 20 -5.02 14.73 6.59
C GLN A 20 -5.74 13.92 7.68
N PRO A 21 -5.03 13.49 8.74
CA PRO A 21 -5.62 12.73 9.83
C PRO A 21 -6.68 13.55 10.58
N VAL A 22 -7.76 12.89 10.97
CA VAL A 22 -8.85 13.47 11.77
C VAL A 22 -9.25 12.47 12.85
N GLY A 23 -9.33 12.92 14.11
CA GLY A 23 -9.64 12.05 15.24
C GLY A 23 -8.58 10.97 15.43
N ASN A 24 -9.01 9.71 15.55
CA ASN A 24 -8.13 8.54 15.81
C ASN A 24 -7.56 7.92 14.52
N LEU A 25 -7.46 8.69 13.44
CA LEU A 25 -6.84 8.25 12.19
C LEU A 25 -5.38 8.68 12.15
N TYR A 26 -4.52 7.79 11.72
CA TYR A 26 -3.09 8.03 11.58
C TYR A 26 -2.69 8.00 10.10
N ASN A 27 -1.82 8.92 9.70
CA ASN A 27 -1.21 8.89 8.38
C ASN A 27 0.27 8.58 8.55
N PHE A 28 0.64 7.33 8.27
CA PHE A 28 2.03 6.85 8.34
C PHE A 28 2.82 7.13 7.06
N GLY A 29 2.17 7.69 6.04
CA GLY A 29 2.68 7.70 4.67
C GLY A 29 2.02 6.61 3.82
N GLY A 30 2.42 6.56 2.56
CA GLY A 30 1.79 5.71 1.55
C GLY A 30 0.58 6.35 0.87
N PHE A 31 0.31 5.87 -0.34
CA PHE A 31 -0.75 6.25 -1.23
C PHE A 31 -1.74 5.08 -1.48
N THR A 32 -1.28 3.87 -1.80
CA THR A 32 -2.12 2.68 -2.00
C THR A 32 -2.21 1.83 -0.73
N ASP A 33 -3.18 0.91 -0.66
CA ASP A 33 -3.36 0.08 0.53
C ASP A 33 -2.10 -0.75 0.87
N GLY A 34 -1.35 -1.18 -0.15
CA GLY A 34 -0.11 -1.95 0.02
C GLY A 34 1.04 -1.11 0.56
N ASP A 35 1.33 0.04 -0.05
CA ASP A 35 2.41 0.90 0.44
C ASP A 35 2.06 1.57 1.79
N ARG A 36 0.79 1.86 2.09
CA ARG A 36 0.40 2.29 3.45
C ARG A 36 0.65 1.21 4.49
N ALA A 37 0.47 -0.06 4.14
CA ALA A 37 0.80 -1.17 5.03
C ALA A 37 2.32 -1.27 5.25
N LEU A 38 3.13 -1.07 4.22
CA LEU A 38 4.59 -1.00 4.33
C LEU A 38 5.02 0.09 5.31
N PHE A 39 4.54 1.32 5.13
CA PHE A 39 4.87 2.45 6.03
C PHE A 39 4.39 2.21 7.46
N LEU A 40 3.22 1.60 7.65
CA LEU A 40 2.74 1.22 8.98
C LEU A 40 3.69 0.22 9.66
N ILE A 41 4.09 -0.84 8.95
CA ILE A 41 4.96 -1.89 9.51
C ILE A 41 6.34 -1.33 9.85
N VAL A 42 6.89 -0.45 9.01
CA VAL A 42 8.13 0.27 9.28
C VAL A 42 8.00 1.15 10.52
N ALA A 43 6.91 1.92 10.63
CA ALA A 43 6.65 2.77 11.80
C ALA A 43 6.48 1.97 13.11
N LEU A 44 6.09 0.68 13.01
CA LEU A 44 6.04 -0.25 14.14
C LEU A 44 7.39 -0.89 14.48
N GLY A 45 8.47 -0.54 13.74
CA GLY A 45 9.84 -0.96 14.05
C GLY A 45 10.22 -2.33 13.50
N ALA A 46 9.59 -2.78 12.42
CA ALA A 46 9.99 -4.03 11.77
C ALA A 46 11.41 -3.94 11.21
N SER A 47 12.21 -4.99 11.44
CA SER A 47 13.55 -5.14 10.85
C SER A 47 13.53 -5.79 9.46
N GLU A 48 12.44 -6.47 9.11
CA GLU A 48 12.25 -7.16 7.83
C GLU A 48 10.79 -7.02 7.38
N VAL A 49 10.57 -6.82 6.08
CA VAL A 49 9.26 -6.77 5.43
C VAL A 49 9.27 -7.60 4.16
N ILE A 50 8.36 -8.57 4.07
CA ILE A 50 8.15 -9.37 2.87
C ILE A 50 6.92 -8.85 2.13
N LEU A 51 7.13 -8.36 0.91
CA LEU A 51 6.07 -7.97 -0.02
C LEU A 51 5.70 -9.18 -0.89
N ALA A 52 4.42 -9.55 -0.89
CA ALA A 52 3.88 -10.61 -1.71
C ALA A 52 2.70 -10.08 -2.56
N GLY A 53 2.70 -10.41 -3.85
CA GLY A 53 1.66 -9.93 -4.79
C GLY A 53 1.76 -8.44 -5.13
N MET A 54 2.91 -7.82 -4.86
CA MET A 54 3.19 -6.41 -5.15
C MET A 54 4.14 -6.30 -6.35
N ASP A 55 3.58 -6.51 -7.54
CA ASP A 55 4.30 -6.32 -8.80
C ASP A 55 4.19 -4.86 -9.26
N PHE A 56 5.33 -4.24 -9.55
CA PHE A 56 5.46 -2.86 -10.04
C PHE A 56 5.47 -2.77 -11.57
N GLY A 57 5.36 -3.90 -12.27
CA GLY A 57 5.38 -3.97 -13.73
C GLY A 57 4.15 -3.39 -14.42
N ASP A 58 4.14 -3.51 -15.75
CA ASP A 58 3.09 -2.99 -16.62
C ASP A 58 1.97 -3.99 -16.93
N ILE A 59 2.06 -5.20 -16.38
CA ILE A 59 1.12 -6.29 -16.62
C ILE A 59 0.31 -6.54 -15.36
N VAL A 60 -1.01 -6.66 -15.52
CA VAL A 60 -1.94 -6.89 -14.41
C VAL A 60 -2.93 -7.98 -14.75
N THR A 61 -3.50 -8.57 -13.70
CA THR A 61 -4.53 -9.59 -13.83
C THR A 61 -5.93 -8.98 -13.82
N LYS A 62 -6.92 -9.78 -14.25
CA LYS A 62 -8.34 -9.43 -14.13
C LYS A 62 -8.79 -9.11 -12.70
N TYR A 63 -8.05 -9.54 -11.68
CA TYR A 63 -8.34 -9.20 -10.29
C TYR A 63 -8.06 -7.73 -9.98
N SER A 64 -7.01 -7.16 -10.58
CA SER A 64 -6.73 -5.72 -10.49
C SER A 64 -7.59 -4.90 -11.45
N ARG A 65 -8.00 -5.50 -12.58
CA ARG A 65 -8.80 -4.86 -13.65
C ARG A 65 -9.86 -5.82 -14.20
N PRO A 66 -11.07 -5.85 -13.60
CA PRO A 66 -12.11 -6.80 -13.98
C PRO A 66 -12.59 -6.72 -15.43
N ASN A 67 -12.33 -5.59 -16.10
CA ASN A 67 -12.74 -5.33 -17.47
C ASN A 67 -11.70 -5.77 -18.52
N LEU A 68 -10.61 -6.44 -18.11
CA LEU A 68 -9.65 -7.00 -19.06
C LEU A 68 -10.30 -8.11 -19.91
N PRO A 69 -9.96 -8.20 -21.21
CA PRO A 69 -10.49 -9.25 -22.09
C PRO A 69 -9.95 -10.64 -21.71
N ASP A 70 -8.71 -10.70 -21.23
CA ASP A 70 -8.01 -11.92 -20.84
C ASP A 70 -7.69 -11.94 -19.33
N ILE A 71 -7.21 -13.08 -18.83
CA ILE A 71 -6.79 -13.24 -17.41
C ILE A 71 -5.69 -12.24 -17.04
N VAL A 72 -4.83 -11.92 -18.00
CA VAL A 72 -3.66 -11.04 -17.86
C VAL A 72 -3.69 -10.04 -19.01
N GLY A 73 -3.33 -8.79 -18.74
CA GLY A 73 -3.23 -7.76 -19.77
C GLY A 73 -2.48 -6.52 -19.31
N PRO A 74 -2.32 -5.52 -20.17
CA PRO A 74 -1.60 -4.31 -19.82
C PRO A 74 -2.37 -3.49 -18.77
N ALA A 75 -1.63 -2.91 -17.84
CA ALA A 75 -2.13 -1.93 -16.89
C ALA A 75 -2.60 -0.67 -17.65
N ASP A 76 -3.80 -0.19 -17.33
CA ASP A 76 -4.24 1.13 -17.79
C ASP A 76 -3.34 2.25 -17.21
N GLU A 77 -3.41 3.43 -17.81
CA GLU A 77 -2.55 4.56 -17.45
C GLU A 77 -2.63 4.92 -15.96
N ILE A 78 -3.83 4.80 -15.37
CA ILE A 78 -4.03 5.10 -13.95
C ILE A 78 -3.31 4.05 -13.11
N LYS A 79 -3.51 2.75 -13.37
CA LYS A 79 -2.85 1.66 -12.64
C LYS A 79 -1.34 1.78 -12.77
N ARG A 80 -0.83 2.01 -13.98
CA ARG A 80 0.60 2.20 -14.23
C ARG A 80 1.18 3.32 -13.37
N LYS A 81 0.52 4.49 -13.34
CA LYS A 81 0.94 5.60 -12.45
C LYS A 81 0.93 5.17 -10.98
N LYS A 82 -0.12 4.46 -10.53
CA LYS A 82 -0.18 3.97 -9.14
C LYS A 82 0.98 3.03 -8.81
N LEU A 83 1.31 2.11 -9.70
CA LEU A 83 2.42 1.17 -9.53
C LEU A 83 3.78 1.88 -9.51
N GLN A 84 3.99 2.87 -10.38
CA GLN A 84 5.20 3.70 -10.37
C GLN A 84 5.37 4.48 -9.05
N TYR A 85 4.29 5.02 -8.48
CA TYR A 85 4.36 5.68 -7.18
C TYR A 85 4.60 4.69 -6.05
N ALA A 86 3.97 3.51 -6.09
CA ALA A 86 4.20 2.46 -5.11
C ALA A 86 5.67 2.00 -5.11
N GLU A 87 6.27 1.79 -6.29
CA GLU A 87 7.70 1.46 -6.44
C GLU A 87 8.60 2.55 -5.86
N LYS A 88 8.35 3.82 -6.20
CA LYS A 88 9.11 4.96 -5.66
C LYS A 88 9.03 5.04 -4.13
N LEU A 89 7.86 4.81 -3.57
CA LEU A 89 7.64 4.81 -2.13
C LEU A 89 8.34 3.64 -1.44
N THR A 90 8.29 2.44 -2.04
CA THR A 90 9.04 1.28 -1.54
C THR A 90 10.54 1.51 -1.59
N ASN A 91 11.07 2.07 -2.67
CA ASN A 91 12.50 2.40 -2.78
C ASN A 91 12.91 3.47 -1.76
N TRP A 92 12.06 4.48 -1.53
CA TRP A 92 12.30 5.48 -0.50
C TRP A 92 12.45 4.83 0.89
N VAL A 93 11.59 3.86 1.24
CA VAL A 93 11.70 3.10 2.49
C VAL A 93 13.04 2.37 2.56
N ILE A 94 13.41 1.64 1.51
CA ILE A 94 14.68 0.89 1.45
C ILE A 94 15.90 1.80 1.64
N GLU A 95 15.86 3.02 1.11
CA GLU A 95 16.97 3.97 1.15
C GLU A 95 17.05 4.76 2.47
N ASN A 96 15.94 4.94 3.18
CA ASN A 96 15.86 5.87 4.31
C ASN A 96 15.59 5.20 5.65
N GLU A 97 15.18 3.93 5.66
CA GLU A 97 14.78 3.19 6.86
C GLU A 97 15.68 1.98 7.06
N ASN A 98 15.98 1.64 8.32
CA ASN A 98 16.80 0.47 8.64
C ASN A 98 15.96 -0.81 8.66
N VAL A 99 15.50 -1.23 7.48
CA VAL A 99 14.59 -2.37 7.28
C VAL A 99 15.00 -3.14 6.02
N ASP A 100 15.01 -4.48 6.10
CA ASP A 100 15.20 -5.33 4.93
C ASP A 100 13.86 -5.54 4.22
N VAL A 101 13.74 -5.13 2.95
CA VAL A 101 12.50 -5.26 2.18
C VAL A 101 12.70 -6.26 1.05
N ILE A 102 12.01 -7.39 1.17
CA ILE A 102 12.08 -8.50 0.22
C ILE A 102 10.79 -8.54 -0.59
N ASN A 103 10.86 -8.34 -1.90
CA ASN A 103 9.71 -8.48 -2.79
C ASN A 103 9.72 -9.84 -3.49
N ILE A 104 8.75 -10.70 -3.14
CA ILE A 104 8.54 -11.99 -3.77
C ILE A 104 7.76 -11.75 -5.06
N LYS A 105 8.49 -11.80 -6.18
CA LYS A 105 7.91 -11.80 -7.53
C LYS A 105 7.64 -13.25 -7.95
N GLU A 106 6.42 -13.51 -8.43
CA GLU A 106 6.07 -14.76 -9.13
C GLU A 106 6.53 -14.72 -10.59
#